data_AF-A0A371HPI4-F1
#
_entry.id   AF-A0A371HPI4-F1
#
_cell.length_a   1.000
_cell.length_b   1.000
_cell.length_c   1.000
_cell.angle_alpha   90.00
_cell.angle_beta   90.00
_cell.angle_gamma   90.00
#
_symmetry.space_group_name_H-M   'P 1'
#
loop_
_entity.id
_entity.type
_entity.pdbx_description
1 polymer ?
#
loop_
_entity_poly.entity_id
_entity_poly.type
_entity_poly.pdbx_seq_one_letter_code
_entity_poly.pdbx_strand_id
1 'polypeptide(L)'
;MDEVLYLYGGFPNVPLMGTQGCINYNPSILLRQQGYPVIFPPTDESISPLLVHGLGIHQADILRKIRAAWGYPIKKGRELVPRNHEVSTAFRHWLQHRVDMVEIRFSKIKPSARELEETVQSEEEKIEEAHVGKQVADEEANRHKKNAKFLVRRIRMEEDAKFRMRDCLKAADAEMCLRREERNRVMAEKQRLLQMLKEAEHVENEHQHQIGKLQQQILQMKNELQCKQNKLKVEQNKNHQLESLAYNKIVALEAEISIWKKQSQHS
;
A
#
# COMPACT_ATOMS: atom_id res chain seq x y z
N MET A 1 41.09 -14.93 28.64
CA MET A 1 42.34 -15.68 28.44
C MET A 1 42.22 -16.35 27.09
N ASP A 2 43.09 -16.00 26.15
CA ASP A 2 43.01 -16.51 24.79
C ASP A 2 43.42 -18.00 24.78
N GLU A 3 42.61 -18.84 24.14
CA GLU A 3 42.90 -20.26 23.96
C GLU A 3 43.77 -20.45 22.72
N VAL A 4 44.91 -21.13 22.87
CA VAL A 4 45.82 -21.44 21.76
C VAL A 4 45.62 -22.90 21.35
N LEU A 5 45.49 -23.12 20.05
CA LEU A 5 45.42 -24.46 19.47
C LEU A 5 46.79 -25.15 19.64
N TYR A 6 46.82 -26.23 20.42
CA TYR A 6 48.08 -26.83 20.88
C TYR A 6 48.35 -28.20 20.25
N LEU A 7 47.33 -29.03 20.04
CA LEU A 7 47.46 -30.36 19.43
C LEU A 7 46.22 -30.71 18.60
N TYR A 8 46.40 -31.54 17.58
CA TYR A 8 45.34 -32.00 16.68
C TYR A 8 45.41 -33.51 16.48
N GLY A 9 44.49 -34.23 17.12
CA GLY A 9 44.44 -35.68 17.05
C GLY A 9 45.79 -36.32 17.40
N GLY A 10 46.28 -37.21 16.52
CA GLY A 10 47.58 -37.88 16.66
C GLY A 10 48.75 -37.20 15.94
N PHE A 11 48.62 -35.95 15.49
CA PHE A 11 49.70 -35.23 14.82
C PHE A 11 50.50 -34.38 15.83
N PRO A 12 51.85 -34.37 15.75
CA PRO A 12 52.68 -33.55 16.64
C PRO A 12 52.60 -32.04 16.34
N ASN A 13 52.07 -31.67 15.17
CA ASN A 13 51.92 -30.29 14.69
C ASN A 13 50.51 -30.05 14.14
N VAL A 14 50.17 -28.78 13.91
CA VAL A 14 48.86 -28.41 13.34
C VAL A 14 48.94 -28.40 11.82
N PRO A 15 48.24 -29.29 11.12
CA PRO A 15 48.20 -29.29 9.66
C PRO A 15 47.27 -28.19 9.14
N LEU A 16 47.78 -27.32 8.28
CA LEU A 16 47.03 -26.35 7.50
C LEU A 16 46.83 -26.89 6.09
N MET A 17 45.57 -26.97 5.66
CA MET A 17 45.20 -27.48 4.33
C MET A 17 44.85 -26.32 3.40
N GLY A 18 45.53 -26.25 2.27
CA GLY A 18 45.26 -25.30 1.18
C GLY A 18 44.82 -26.02 -0.09
N THR A 19 44.55 -25.25 -1.15
CA THR A 19 44.13 -25.79 -2.45
C THR A 19 45.21 -26.58 -3.19
N GLN A 20 46.49 -26.36 -2.83
CA GLN A 20 47.66 -26.96 -3.48
C GLN A 20 48.39 -28.01 -2.62
N GLY A 21 47.92 -28.27 -1.40
CA GLY A 21 48.57 -29.21 -0.49
C GLY A 21 48.33 -28.93 0.98
N CYS A 22 49.17 -29.53 1.83
CA CYS A 22 49.16 -29.29 3.27
C CYS A 22 50.55 -28.92 3.77
N ILE A 23 50.58 -27.96 4.69
CA ILE A 23 51.74 -27.58 5.50
C ILE A 23 51.41 -27.80 6.97
N ASN A 24 52.39 -27.73 7.86
CA ASN A 24 52.15 -27.70 9.30
C ASN A 24 52.86 -26.51 9.97
N TYR A 25 52.30 -26.05 11.09
CA TYR A 25 53.03 -25.16 12.00
C TYR A 25 53.22 -25.85 13.35
N ASN A 26 54.30 -25.48 14.04
CA ASN A 26 54.63 -26.00 15.36
C ASN A 26 53.99 -25.10 16.44
N PRO A 27 53.05 -25.62 17.25
CA PRO A 27 52.37 -24.88 18.32
C PRO A 27 53.31 -24.28 19.36
N SER A 28 54.46 -24.92 19.61
CA SER A 28 55.46 -24.43 20.56
C SER A 28 56.09 -23.12 20.08
N ILE A 29 56.27 -22.97 18.77
CA ILE A 29 56.77 -21.73 18.17
C ILE A 29 55.69 -20.65 18.18
N LEU A 30 54.43 -21.01 17.90
CA LEU A 30 53.31 -20.08 17.98
C LEU A 30 53.12 -19.53 19.41
N LEU A 31 53.19 -20.41 20.42
CA LEU A 31 53.14 -20.01 21.83
C LEU A 31 54.25 -19.01 22.17
N ARG A 32 55.46 -19.22 21.64
CA ARG A 32 56.56 -18.29 21.81
C ARG A 32 56.28 -16.92 21.19
N GLN A 33 55.75 -16.88 19.97
CA GLN A 33 55.36 -15.63 19.30
C GLN A 33 54.28 -14.87 20.07
N GLN A 34 53.43 -15.59 20.82
CA GLN A 34 52.39 -15.02 21.67
C GLN A 34 52.88 -14.66 23.10
N GLY A 35 54.20 -14.79 23.36
CA GLY A 35 54.82 -14.40 24.63
C GLY A 35 54.70 -15.44 25.76
N TYR A 36 54.35 -16.69 25.46
CA TYR A 36 54.37 -17.77 26.44
C TYR A 36 55.77 -18.40 26.57
N PRO A 37 56.20 -18.77 27.78
CA PRO A 37 57.48 -19.44 27.97
C PRO A 37 57.42 -20.86 27.37
N VAL A 38 58.44 -21.22 26.59
CA VAL A 38 58.63 -22.59 26.07
C VAL A 38 59.48 -23.36 27.07
N ILE A 39 58.86 -24.28 27.80
CA ILE A 39 59.49 -24.99 28.92
C ILE A 39 60.48 -26.05 28.40
N PHE A 40 60.06 -26.79 27.37
CA PHE A 40 60.84 -27.86 26.76
C PHE A 40 61.09 -27.58 25.28
N PRO A 41 62.27 -27.92 24.76
CA PRO A 41 62.52 -27.83 23.32
C PRO A 41 61.51 -28.69 22.55
N PRO A 42 61.08 -28.27 21.34
CA PRO A 42 60.26 -29.10 20.50
C PRO A 42 60.96 -30.43 20.18
N THR A 43 60.21 -31.53 20.11
CA THR A 43 60.75 -32.84 19.70
C THR A 43 61.08 -32.85 18.21
N ASP A 44 62.02 -33.69 17.78
CA ASP A 44 62.41 -33.81 16.36
C ASP A 44 61.21 -34.10 15.45
N GLU A 45 60.26 -34.92 15.91
CA GLU A 45 59.00 -35.19 15.20
C GLU A 45 58.13 -33.94 15.03
N SER A 46 58.11 -33.03 16.01
CA SER A 46 57.39 -31.74 15.94
C SER A 46 58.12 -30.69 15.10
N ILE A 47 59.40 -30.88 14.80
CA ILE A 47 60.16 -29.95 13.96
C ILE A 47 60.13 -30.40 12.49
N SER A 48 59.79 -31.67 12.25
CA SER A 48 59.66 -32.23 10.91
C SER A 48 58.47 -31.56 10.16
N PRO A 49 58.74 -30.87 9.05
CA PRO A 49 57.67 -30.25 8.27
C PRO A 49 56.83 -31.36 7.61
N LEU A 50 55.52 -31.27 7.78
CA LEU A 50 54.59 -32.06 7.00
C LEU A 50 54.38 -31.30 5.70
N LEU A 51 54.95 -31.80 4.61
CA LEU A 51 54.78 -31.21 3.28
C LEU A 51 54.09 -32.23 2.37
N VAL A 52 52.81 -32.00 2.10
CA VAL A 52 52.01 -32.82 1.19
C VAL A 52 51.77 -32.01 -0.08
N HIS A 53 52.36 -32.43 -1.19
CA HIS A 53 52.27 -31.74 -2.48
C HIS A 53 51.17 -32.34 -3.37
N GLY A 54 50.18 -31.50 -3.73
CA GLY A 54 49.05 -31.91 -4.55
C GLY A 54 47.94 -32.59 -3.73
N LEU A 55 46.84 -32.94 -4.40
CA LEU A 55 45.68 -33.61 -3.80
C LEU A 55 45.39 -34.94 -4.52
N GLY A 56 46.46 -35.63 -4.93
CA GLY A 56 46.39 -36.87 -5.70
C GLY A 56 45.90 -38.07 -4.89
N ILE A 57 45.45 -39.12 -5.59
CA ILE A 57 44.87 -40.34 -5.00
C ILE A 57 45.83 -41.01 -4.00
N HIS A 58 47.14 -40.94 -4.24
CA HIS A 58 48.19 -41.49 -3.36
C HIS A 58 48.30 -40.79 -1.99
N GLN A 59 47.71 -39.60 -1.83
CA GLN A 59 47.73 -38.81 -0.60
C GLN A 59 46.35 -38.74 0.07
N ALA A 60 45.34 -39.43 -0.49
CA ALA A 60 43.97 -39.42 0.03
C ALA A 60 43.90 -39.89 1.49
N ASP A 61 44.73 -40.86 1.89
CA ASP A 61 44.76 -41.40 3.24
C ASP A 61 45.30 -40.40 4.28
N ILE A 62 46.38 -39.67 3.95
CA ILE A 62 46.93 -38.66 4.86
C ILE A 62 45.98 -37.45 4.96
N LEU A 63 45.37 -37.04 3.85
CA LEU A 63 44.37 -35.96 3.83
C LEU A 63 43.11 -36.33 4.63
N ARG A 64 42.67 -37.60 4.57
CA ARG A 64 41.55 -38.10 5.37
C ARG A 64 41.88 -38.13 6.87
N LYS A 65 43.10 -38.53 7.25
CA LYS A 65 43.59 -38.45 8.63
C LYS A 65 43.65 -37.02 9.14
N ILE A 66 44.15 -36.08 8.32
CA ILE A 66 44.18 -34.65 8.65
C ILE A 66 42.76 -34.11 8.85
N ARG A 67 41.84 -34.40 7.91
CA ARG A 67 40.43 -33.99 8.02
C ARG A 67 39.77 -34.55 9.28
N ALA A 68 40.03 -35.81 9.62
CA ALA A 68 39.53 -36.39 10.86
C ALA A 68 40.10 -35.71 12.12
N ALA A 69 41.39 -35.34 12.10
CA ALA A 69 42.03 -34.63 13.20
C ALA A 69 41.45 -33.22 13.44
N TRP A 70 40.96 -32.54 12.39
CA TRP A 70 40.23 -31.28 12.52
C TRP A 70 38.91 -31.39 13.28
N GLY A 71 38.35 -32.61 13.42
CA GLY A 71 37.16 -32.86 14.23
C GLY A 71 37.41 -32.81 15.75
N TYR A 72 38.67 -32.87 16.20
CA TYR A 72 39.03 -32.95 17.62
C TYR A 72 40.22 -32.04 17.98
N PRO A 73 40.05 -30.69 17.91
CA PRO A 73 41.11 -29.76 18.28
C PRO A 73 41.33 -29.71 19.80
N ILE A 74 42.58 -29.87 20.24
CA ILE A 74 42.97 -29.68 21.65
C ILE A 74 43.50 -28.26 21.82
N LYS A 75 42.80 -27.48 22.65
CA LYS A 75 43.17 -26.10 22.99
C LYS A 75 43.79 -26.04 24.38
N LYS A 76 44.86 -25.26 24.54
CA LYS A 76 45.42 -24.92 25.85
C LYS A 76 45.16 -23.45 26.16
N GLY A 77 44.72 -23.18 27.38
CA GLY A 77 44.42 -21.83 27.86
C GLY A 77 44.82 -21.64 29.32
N ARG A 78 44.01 -22.17 30.25
CA ARG A 78 44.24 -22.04 31.71
C ARG A 78 45.48 -22.76 32.25
N GLU A 79 46.00 -23.74 31.50
CA GLU A 79 47.17 -24.53 31.86
C GLU A 79 48.50 -23.86 31.47
N LEU A 80 48.44 -22.76 30.70
CA LEU A 80 49.63 -22.04 30.26
C LEU A 80 50.13 -21.16 31.40
N VAL A 81 51.42 -21.29 31.70
CA VAL A 81 52.15 -20.42 32.63
C VAL A 81 51.96 -18.95 32.22
N PRO A 82 51.88 -17.98 33.17
CA PRO A 82 51.80 -16.56 32.85
C PRO A 82 52.82 -16.13 31.79
N ARG A 83 52.44 -15.19 30.93
CA ARG A 83 53.32 -14.65 29.89
C ARG A 83 54.58 -14.10 30.56
N ASN A 84 55.69 -14.78 30.32
CA ASN A 84 57.01 -14.40 30.79
C ASN A 84 57.97 -14.57 29.61
N HIS A 85 58.80 -13.56 29.39
CA HIS A 85 59.77 -13.53 28.29
C HIS A 85 61.01 -14.38 28.58
N GLU A 86 61.13 -14.90 29.80
CA GLU A 86 62.20 -15.80 30.19
C GLU A 86 62.22 -17.06 29.33
N VAL A 87 63.42 -17.42 28.91
CA VAL A 87 63.66 -18.56 28.03
C VAL A 87 64.28 -19.66 28.87
N SER A 88 63.66 -20.83 28.87
CA SER A 88 64.26 -22.03 29.46
C SER A 88 65.69 -22.21 28.90
N THR A 89 66.65 -22.46 29.77
CA THR A 89 68.04 -22.72 29.38
C THR A 89 68.13 -23.90 28.42
N ALA A 90 67.27 -24.91 28.57
CA ALA A 90 67.18 -26.05 27.65
C ALA A 90 66.74 -25.61 26.23
N PHE A 91 65.75 -24.72 26.11
CA PHE A 91 65.32 -24.19 24.82
C PHE A 91 66.39 -23.32 24.16
N ARG A 92 67.15 -22.53 24.94
CA ARG A 92 68.27 -21.73 24.43
C ARG A 92 69.37 -22.60 23.83
N HIS A 93 69.76 -23.68 24.52
CA HIS A 93 70.77 -24.62 24.01
C HIS A 93 70.28 -25.34 22.75
N TRP A 94 69.02 -25.78 22.74
CA TRP A 94 68.42 -26.39 21.55
C TRP A 94 68.38 -25.42 20.36
N LEU A 95 68.01 -24.15 20.57
CA LEU A 95 67.98 -23.13 19.53
C LEU A 95 69.39 -22.85 18.98
N GLN A 96 70.39 -22.72 19.86
CA GLN A 96 71.78 -22.53 19.45
C GLN A 96 72.28 -23.69 18.60
N HIS A 97 72.07 -24.93 19.06
CA HIS A 97 72.43 -26.13 18.31
C HIS A 97 71.74 -26.18 16.93
N ARG A 98 70.47 -25.77 16.84
CA ARG A 98 69.74 -25.70 15.56
C ARG A 98 70.27 -24.61 14.63
N VAL A 99 70.62 -23.45 15.15
CA VAL A 99 71.23 -22.37 14.37
C VAL A 99 72.57 -22.82 13.80
N ASP A 100 73.37 -23.54 14.59
CA ASP A 100 74.64 -24.11 14.15
C ASP A 100 74.44 -25.21 13.09
N MET A 101 73.44 -26.08 13.25
CA MET A 101 73.10 -27.13 12.28
C MET A 101 72.58 -26.63 10.93
N VAL A 102 71.77 -25.56 10.92
CA VAL A 102 71.12 -25.09 9.69
C VAL A 102 72.03 -24.12 8.91
N GLU A 103 73.21 -23.79 9.43
CA GLU A 103 74.17 -22.84 8.86
C GLU A 103 73.50 -21.57 8.31
N ILE A 104 72.47 -21.06 9.01
CA ILE A 104 71.84 -19.80 8.61
C ILE A 104 72.87 -18.71 8.86
N ARG A 105 73.58 -18.34 7.79
CA ARG A 105 74.38 -17.12 7.76
C ARG A 105 73.40 -15.97 7.92
N PHE A 106 73.18 -15.54 9.16
CA PHE A 106 72.77 -14.17 9.41
C PHE A 106 73.93 -13.31 8.92
N SER A 107 73.90 -12.97 7.62
CA SER A 107 74.69 -11.88 7.09
C SER A 107 74.40 -10.71 8.02
N LYS A 108 75.39 -10.32 8.83
CA LYS A 108 75.32 -9.07 9.57
C LYS A 108 75.40 -7.97 8.52
N ILE A 109 74.30 -7.73 7.83
CA ILE A 109 74.11 -6.55 7.01
C ILE A 109 74.06 -5.42 8.03
N LYS A 110 75.22 -4.78 8.25
CA LYS A 110 75.23 -3.41 8.73
C LYS A 110 74.60 -2.61 7.59
N PRO A 111 73.43 -1.99 7.77
CA PRO A 111 72.89 -1.12 6.73
C PRO A 111 73.89 0.02 6.54
N SER A 112 74.43 0.13 5.33
CA SER A 112 75.08 1.35 4.90
C SER A 112 74.01 2.43 4.85
N ALA A 113 74.23 3.57 5.49
CA ALA A 113 73.25 4.66 5.63
C ALA A 113 72.70 5.18 4.30
N ARG A 114 73.33 4.86 3.15
CA ARG A 114 72.91 5.32 1.82
C ARG A 114 71.79 4.51 1.16
N GLU A 115 71.58 3.24 1.53
CA GLU A 115 70.52 2.42 0.90
C GLU A 115 69.17 2.53 1.61
N LEU A 116 69.16 3.00 2.87
CA LEU A 116 67.95 3.17 3.68
C LEU A 116 67.19 4.46 3.30
N GLU A 117 67.86 5.52 2.86
CA GLU A 117 67.22 6.79 2.51
C GLU A 117 66.47 6.71 1.16
N GLU A 118 67.01 6.03 0.15
CA GLU A 118 66.34 5.87 -1.16
C GLU A 118 65.15 4.91 -1.13
N THR A 119 65.17 3.87 -0.28
CA THR A 119 64.03 2.94 -0.11
C THR A 119 62.93 3.53 0.77
N VAL A 120 63.27 4.27 1.83
CA VAL A 120 62.29 4.93 2.70
C VAL A 120 61.55 6.05 1.96
N GLN A 121 62.24 6.88 1.15
CA GLN A 121 61.59 7.92 0.35
C GLN A 121 60.64 7.34 -0.72
N SER A 122 61.01 6.24 -1.37
CA SER A 122 60.16 5.57 -2.37
C SER A 122 58.93 4.88 -1.78
N GLU A 123 59.04 4.36 -0.55
CA GLU A 123 57.90 3.77 0.16
C GLU A 123 56.97 4.83 0.78
N GLU A 124 57.52 5.94 1.30
CA GLU A 124 56.73 7.08 1.80
C GLU A 124 55.89 7.72 0.69
N GLU A 125 56.45 7.94 -0.51
CA GLU A 125 55.70 8.44 -1.67
C GLU A 125 54.54 7.51 -2.06
N LYS A 126 54.76 6.19 -2.07
CA LYS A 126 53.71 5.21 -2.40
C LYS A 126 52.61 5.14 -1.34
N ILE A 127 52.95 5.32 -0.07
CA ILE A 127 51.97 5.34 1.02
C ILE A 127 51.11 6.60 0.92
N GLU A 128 51.71 7.74 0.63
CA GLU A 128 51.00 9.02 0.45
C GLU A 128 50.07 8.96 -0.77
N GLU A 129 50.54 8.42 -1.89
CA GLU A 129 49.74 8.23 -3.11
C GLU A 129 48.55 7.28 -2.88
N ALA A 130 48.77 6.19 -2.14
CA ALA A 130 47.70 5.28 -1.72
C ALA A 130 46.69 5.94 -0.76
N HIS A 131 47.16 6.85 0.11
CA HIS A 131 46.29 7.57 1.04
C HIS A 131 45.40 8.57 0.31
N VAL A 132 45.96 9.32 -0.64
CA VAL A 132 45.23 10.23 -1.52
C VAL A 132 44.23 9.45 -2.37
N GLY A 133 44.65 8.33 -2.98
CA GLY A 133 43.76 7.46 -3.77
C GLY A 133 42.57 6.93 -2.95
N LYS A 134 42.80 6.56 -1.69
CA LYS A 134 41.73 6.13 -0.78
C LYS A 134 40.75 7.24 -0.44
N GLN A 135 41.23 8.47 -0.16
CA GLN A 135 40.36 9.61 0.11
C GLN A 135 39.46 9.94 -1.09
N VAL A 136 40.01 9.94 -2.31
CA VAL A 136 39.23 10.17 -3.54
C VAL A 136 38.15 9.09 -3.73
N ALA A 137 38.50 7.82 -3.52
CA ALA A 137 37.56 6.70 -3.62
C ALA A 137 36.43 6.80 -2.59
N ASP A 138 36.74 7.16 -1.34
CA ASP A 138 35.75 7.34 -0.27
C ASP A 138 34.80 8.52 -0.56
N GLU A 139 35.33 9.63 -1.08
CA GLU A 139 34.50 10.76 -1.51
C GLU A 139 33.56 10.40 -2.66
N GLU A 140 34.08 9.68 -3.66
CA GLU A 140 33.29 9.23 -4.80
C GLU A 140 32.19 8.25 -4.37
N ALA A 141 32.52 7.28 -3.51
CA ALA A 141 31.54 6.38 -2.90
C ALA A 141 30.46 7.15 -2.12
N ASN A 142 30.84 8.21 -1.39
CA ASN A 142 29.89 9.04 -0.66
C ASN A 142 29.00 9.87 -1.62
N ARG A 143 29.54 10.38 -2.72
CA ARG A 143 28.77 11.05 -3.80
C ARG A 143 27.75 10.08 -4.41
N HIS A 144 28.16 8.87 -4.77
CA HIS A 144 27.25 7.84 -5.29
C HIS A 144 26.15 7.47 -4.30
N LYS A 145 26.49 7.30 -3.01
CA LYS A 145 25.52 7.02 -1.95
C LYS A 145 24.49 8.14 -1.78
N LYS A 146 24.90 9.41 -1.86
CA LYS A 146 23.99 10.57 -1.82
C LYS A 146 23.07 10.58 -3.05
N ASN A 147 23.61 10.37 -4.24
CA ASN A 147 22.84 10.33 -5.49
C ASN A 147 21.82 9.18 -5.50
N ALA A 148 22.22 7.98 -5.05
CA ALA A 148 21.33 6.84 -4.94
C ALA A 148 20.16 7.11 -3.98
N LYS A 149 20.44 7.69 -2.80
CA LYS A 149 19.39 8.09 -1.85
C LYS A 149 18.42 9.11 -2.45
N PHE A 150 18.95 10.10 -3.18
CA PHE A 150 18.12 11.09 -3.86
C PHE A 150 17.22 10.45 -4.92
N LEU A 151 17.77 9.53 -5.73
CA LEU A 151 17.00 8.83 -6.76
C LEU A 151 15.87 7.98 -6.16
N VAL A 152 16.16 7.21 -5.09
CA VAL A 152 15.15 6.42 -4.38
C VAL A 152 14.03 7.32 -3.82
N ARG A 153 14.39 8.46 -3.23
CA ARG A 153 13.39 9.43 -2.74
C ARG A 153 12.53 9.96 -3.88
N ARG A 154 13.13 10.28 -5.03
CA ARG A 154 12.41 10.77 -6.21
C ARG A 154 11.44 9.73 -6.77
N ILE A 155 11.88 8.48 -6.93
CA ILE A 155 11.03 7.37 -7.39
C ILE A 155 9.82 7.19 -6.48
N ARG A 156 10.05 7.16 -5.15
CA ARG A 156 8.95 7.07 -4.17
C ARG A 156 7.95 8.21 -4.33
N MET A 157 8.40 9.46 -4.41
CA MET A 157 7.50 10.61 -4.57
C MET A 157 6.70 10.53 -5.87
N GLU A 158 7.30 10.06 -6.96
CA GLU A 158 6.62 9.90 -8.25
C GLU A 158 5.57 8.78 -8.20
N GLU A 159 5.89 7.65 -7.58
CA GLU A 159 4.93 6.55 -7.37
C GLU A 159 3.75 6.99 -6.49
N ASP A 160 4.03 7.72 -5.41
CA ASP A 160 3.01 8.28 -4.51
C ASP A 160 2.09 9.28 -5.24
N ALA A 161 2.68 10.12 -6.11
CA ALA A 161 1.92 11.05 -6.94
C ALA A 161 1.05 10.32 -7.97
N LYS A 162 1.57 9.26 -8.62
CA LYS A 162 0.81 8.41 -9.54
C LYS A 162 -0.33 7.69 -8.83
N PHE A 163 -0.12 7.23 -7.60
CA PHE A 163 -1.15 6.61 -6.79
C PHE A 163 -2.27 7.60 -6.47
N ARG A 164 -1.94 8.78 -5.91
CA ARG A 164 -2.92 9.85 -5.64
C ARG A 164 -3.69 10.26 -6.88
N MET A 165 -3.02 10.43 -8.02
CA MET A 165 -3.67 10.76 -9.29
C MET A 165 -4.71 9.69 -9.69
N ARG A 166 -4.37 8.40 -9.57
CA ARG A 166 -5.31 7.32 -9.88
C ARG A 166 -6.54 7.34 -8.97
N ASP A 167 -6.37 7.60 -7.68
CA ASP A 167 -7.50 7.69 -6.75
C ASP A 167 -8.40 8.89 -7.05
N CYS A 168 -7.82 10.05 -7.37
CA CYS A 168 -8.58 11.21 -7.81
C CYS A 168 -9.39 10.92 -9.09
N LEU A 169 -8.79 10.23 -10.07
CA LEU A 169 -9.48 9.85 -11.30
C LEU A 169 -10.63 8.87 -11.04
N LYS A 170 -10.44 7.88 -10.17
CA LYS A 170 -11.50 6.95 -9.77
C LYS A 170 -12.65 7.68 -9.08
N ALA A 171 -12.34 8.61 -8.17
CA ALA A 171 -13.35 9.41 -7.49
C ALA A 171 -14.14 10.28 -8.48
N ALA A 172 -13.46 10.93 -9.43
CA ALA A 172 -14.10 11.73 -10.47
C ALA A 172 -15.00 10.87 -11.39
N ASP A 173 -14.55 9.68 -11.77
CA ASP A 173 -15.35 8.77 -12.59
C ASP A 173 -16.62 8.29 -11.86
N ALA A 174 -16.48 7.92 -10.58
CA ALA A 174 -17.62 7.56 -9.73
C ALA A 174 -18.62 8.72 -9.59
N GLU A 175 -18.15 9.95 -9.36
CA GLU A 175 -19.01 11.13 -9.29
C GLU A 175 -19.74 11.39 -10.62
N MET A 176 -19.05 11.24 -11.76
CA MET A 176 -19.68 11.38 -13.07
C MET A 176 -20.76 10.33 -13.32
N CYS A 177 -20.53 9.08 -12.93
CA CYS A 177 -21.53 8.02 -13.01
C CYS A 177 -22.78 8.35 -12.18
N LEU A 178 -22.60 8.75 -10.91
CA LEU A 178 -23.71 9.17 -10.05
C LEU A 178 -24.49 10.36 -10.65
N ARG A 179 -23.80 11.37 -11.20
CA ARG A 179 -24.47 12.50 -11.86
C ARG A 179 -25.25 12.10 -13.12
N ARG A 180 -24.78 11.09 -13.87
CA ARG A 180 -25.52 10.54 -15.01
C ARG A 180 -26.78 9.81 -14.56
N GLU A 181 -26.67 8.97 -13.54
CA GLU A 181 -27.79 8.24 -12.95
C GLU A 181 -28.85 9.20 -12.40
N GLU A 182 -28.44 10.21 -11.63
CA GLU A 182 -29.36 11.21 -11.09
C GLU A 182 -30.12 11.95 -12.19
N ARG A 183 -29.40 12.42 -13.22
CA ARG A 183 -30.03 13.08 -14.37
C ARG A 183 -31.00 12.15 -15.10
N ASN A 184 -30.64 10.87 -15.28
CA ASN A 184 -31.52 9.90 -15.92
C ASN A 184 -32.79 9.68 -15.09
N ARG A 185 -32.66 9.58 -13.76
CA ARG A 185 -33.79 9.46 -12.83
C ARG A 185 -34.72 10.67 -12.93
N VAL A 186 -34.17 11.89 -12.85
CA VAL A 186 -34.93 13.13 -12.97
C VAL A 186 -35.64 13.23 -14.32
N MET A 187 -34.99 12.84 -15.41
CA MET A 187 -35.61 12.83 -16.74
C MET A 187 -36.78 11.83 -16.84
N ALA A 188 -36.63 10.64 -16.25
CA ALA A 188 -37.70 9.64 -16.21
C ALA A 188 -38.90 10.13 -15.36
N GLU A 189 -38.63 10.72 -14.20
CA GLU A 189 -39.66 11.30 -13.35
C GLU A 189 -40.39 12.45 -14.05
N LYS A 190 -39.65 13.36 -14.70
CA LYS A 190 -40.22 14.44 -15.50
C LYS A 190 -41.16 13.90 -16.58
N GLN A 191 -40.74 12.87 -17.31
CA GLN A 191 -41.57 12.25 -18.34
C GLN A 191 -42.85 11.65 -17.75
N ARG A 192 -42.75 10.97 -16.61
CA ARG A 192 -43.91 10.43 -15.90
C ARG A 192 -44.88 11.52 -15.46
N LEU A 193 -44.38 12.61 -14.89
CA LEU A 193 -45.21 13.73 -14.47
C LEU A 193 -45.89 14.42 -15.65
N LEU A 194 -45.19 14.61 -16.77
CA LEU A 194 -45.78 15.15 -17.99
C LEU A 194 -46.90 14.25 -18.53
N GLN A 195 -46.74 12.93 -18.46
CA GLN A 195 -47.78 11.99 -18.85
C GLN A 195 -49.01 12.11 -17.95
N MET A 196 -48.82 12.14 -16.64
CA MET A 196 -49.91 12.33 -15.66
C MET A 196 -50.62 13.68 -15.86
N LEU A 197 -49.88 14.74 -16.18
CA LEU A 197 -50.44 16.06 -16.43
C LEU A 197 -51.34 16.08 -17.67
N LYS A 198 -50.92 15.43 -18.76
CA LYS A 198 -51.74 15.29 -19.97
C LYS A 198 -53.02 14.50 -19.71
N GLU A 199 -52.94 13.44 -18.91
CA GLU A 199 -54.11 12.66 -18.51
C GLU A 199 -55.08 13.48 -17.67
N ALA A 200 -54.56 14.26 -16.71
CA ALA A 200 -55.37 15.16 -15.89
C ALA A 200 -56.05 16.25 -16.74
N GLU A 201 -55.33 16.87 -17.67
CA GLU A 201 -55.86 17.87 -18.59
C GLU A 201 -56.97 17.29 -19.48
N HIS A 202 -56.81 16.06 -19.96
CA HIS A 202 -57.85 15.36 -20.72
C HIS A 202 -59.13 15.18 -19.89
N VAL A 203 -59.01 14.68 -18.66
CA VAL A 203 -60.15 14.50 -17.74
C VAL A 203 -60.82 15.84 -17.42
N GLU A 204 -60.04 16.89 -17.19
CA GLU A 204 -60.57 18.23 -16.96
C GLU A 204 -61.40 18.72 -18.16
N ASN A 205 -60.88 18.56 -19.37
CA ASN A 205 -61.58 18.94 -20.60
C ASN A 205 -62.90 18.15 -20.76
N GLU A 206 -62.91 16.85 -20.44
CA GLU A 206 -64.14 16.05 -20.43
C GLU A 206 -65.16 16.56 -19.41
N HIS A 207 -64.73 16.87 -18.19
CA HIS A 207 -65.60 17.44 -17.18
C HIS A 207 -66.15 18.82 -17.60
N GLN A 208 -65.31 19.69 -18.15
CA GLN A 208 -65.74 20.99 -18.67
C GLN A 208 -66.80 20.83 -19.77
N HIS A 209 -66.62 19.87 -20.68
CA HIS A 209 -67.61 19.55 -21.70
C HIS A 209 -68.94 19.07 -21.11
N GLN A 210 -68.90 18.19 -20.10
CA GLN A 210 -70.09 17.72 -19.40
C GLN A 210 -70.82 18.88 -18.68
N ILE A 211 -70.07 19.75 -18.01
CA ILE A 211 -70.62 20.95 -17.36
C ILE A 211 -71.32 21.82 -18.40
N GLY A 212 -70.70 22.06 -19.56
CA GLY A 212 -71.33 22.82 -20.66
C GLY A 212 -72.65 22.22 -21.14
N LYS A 213 -72.72 20.89 -21.31
CA LYS A 213 -73.97 20.18 -21.65
C LYS A 213 -75.05 20.38 -20.59
N LEU A 214 -74.71 20.21 -19.31
CA LEU A 214 -75.66 20.40 -18.21
C LEU A 214 -76.15 21.85 -18.13
N GLN A 215 -75.26 22.83 -18.32
CA GLN A 215 -75.63 24.25 -18.38
C GLN A 215 -76.63 24.52 -19.50
N GLN A 216 -76.43 23.93 -20.69
CA GLN A 216 -77.36 24.06 -21.81
C GLN A 216 -78.73 23.45 -21.49
N GLN A 217 -78.77 22.26 -20.86
CA GLN A 217 -80.02 21.62 -20.43
C GLN A 217 -80.75 22.46 -19.39
N ILE A 218 -80.05 23.02 -18.40
CA ILE A 218 -80.63 23.92 -17.39
C ILE A 218 -81.25 25.14 -18.07
N LEU A 219 -80.58 25.73 -19.06
CA LEU A 219 -81.11 26.88 -19.81
C LEU A 219 -82.38 26.52 -20.60
N GLN A 220 -82.39 25.36 -21.27
CA GLN A 220 -83.57 24.85 -21.97
C GLN A 220 -84.76 24.67 -21.02
N MET A 221 -84.56 23.97 -19.90
CA MET A 221 -85.61 23.77 -18.89
C MET A 221 -86.13 25.09 -18.32
N LYS A 222 -85.24 26.06 -18.07
CA LYS A 222 -85.63 27.39 -17.61
C LYS A 222 -86.54 28.10 -18.62
N ASN A 223 -86.22 28.04 -19.91
CA ASN A 223 -87.03 28.64 -20.97
C ASN A 223 -88.40 27.95 -21.10
N GLU A 224 -88.44 26.63 -20.99
CA GLU A 224 -89.70 25.87 -20.99
C GLU A 224 -90.59 26.22 -19.79
N LEU A 225 -89.99 26.31 -18.58
CA LEU A 225 -90.69 26.74 -17.37
C LEU A 225 -91.27 28.14 -17.54
N GLN A 226 -90.50 29.07 -18.12
CA GLN A 226 -90.98 30.43 -18.43
C GLN A 226 -92.17 30.40 -19.40
N CYS A 227 -92.10 29.59 -20.47
CA CYS A 227 -93.19 29.43 -21.42
C CYS A 227 -94.46 28.88 -20.74
N LYS A 228 -94.33 27.87 -19.88
CA LYS A 228 -95.44 27.30 -19.11
C LYS A 228 -96.05 28.33 -18.16
N GLN A 229 -95.23 29.10 -17.44
CA GLN A 229 -95.71 30.19 -16.57
C GLN A 229 -96.50 31.25 -17.34
N ASN A 230 -96.02 31.66 -18.52
CA ASN A 230 -96.72 32.62 -19.36
C ASN A 230 -98.08 32.08 -19.84
N LYS A 231 -98.14 30.81 -20.28
CA LYS A 231 -99.40 30.16 -20.66
C LYS A 231 -100.39 30.10 -19.49
N LEU A 232 -99.91 29.72 -18.29
CA LEU A 232 -100.75 29.66 -17.10
C LEU A 232 -101.34 31.04 -16.76
N LYS A 233 -100.55 32.12 -16.83
CA LYS A 233 -101.04 33.49 -16.63
C LYS A 233 -102.14 33.88 -17.63
N VAL A 234 -101.96 33.51 -18.90
CA VAL A 234 -102.98 33.76 -19.94
C VAL A 234 -104.28 33.03 -19.61
N GLU A 235 -104.21 31.75 -19.23
CA GLU A 235 -105.41 30.99 -18.85
C GLU A 235 -106.07 31.52 -17.56
N GLN A 236 -105.28 31.91 -16.56
CA GLN A 236 -105.81 32.58 -15.36
C GLN A 236 -106.56 33.87 -15.70
N ASN A 237 -106.02 34.69 -16.60
CA ASN A 237 -106.69 35.91 -17.06
C ASN A 237 -108.01 35.61 -17.79
N LYS A 238 -108.03 34.59 -18.66
CA LYS A 238 -109.27 34.16 -19.35
C LYS A 238 -110.31 33.66 -18.35
N ASN A 239 -109.92 32.81 -17.40
CA ASN A 239 -110.81 32.31 -16.36
C ASN A 239 -111.39 33.47 -15.55
N HIS A 240 -110.56 34.43 -15.15
CA HIS A 240 -111.02 35.62 -14.43
C HIS A 240 -112.03 36.46 -15.25
N GLN A 241 -111.80 36.62 -16.56
CA GLN A 241 -112.75 37.28 -17.47
C GLN A 241 -114.09 36.51 -17.55
N LEU A 242 -114.04 35.18 -17.64
CA LEU A 242 -115.24 34.33 -17.68
C LEU A 242 -116.02 34.39 -16.35
N GLU A 243 -115.32 34.35 -15.21
CA GLU A 243 -115.92 34.51 -13.88
C GLU A 243 -116.61 35.88 -13.74
N SER A 244 -115.95 36.95 -14.17
CA SER A 244 -116.53 38.31 -14.19
C SER A 244 -117.76 38.40 -15.08
N LEU A 245 -117.72 37.81 -16.28
CA LEU A 245 -118.87 37.76 -17.20
C LEU A 245 -120.04 36.97 -16.60
N ALA A 246 -119.76 35.81 -16.01
CA ALA A 246 -120.77 34.98 -15.34
C ALA A 246 -121.40 35.73 -14.16
N TYR A 247 -120.59 36.37 -13.32
CA TYR A 247 -121.05 37.20 -12.21
C TYR A 247 -121.98 38.34 -12.68
N ASN A 248 -121.55 39.11 -13.69
CA ASN A 248 -122.36 40.19 -14.26
C ASN A 248 -123.70 39.68 -14.81
N LYS A 249 -123.70 38.51 -15.45
CA LYS A 249 -124.93 37.89 -15.97
C LYS A 249 -125.87 37.42 -14.86
N ILE A 250 -125.33 36.86 -13.77
CA ILE A 250 -126.13 36.50 -12.58
C ILE A 250 -126.79 37.76 -12.00
N VAL A 251 -126.03 38.84 -11.79
CA VAL A 251 -126.57 40.10 -11.26
C VAL A 251 -127.67 40.68 -12.17
N ALA A 252 -127.49 40.63 -13.49
CA ALA A 252 -128.50 41.07 -14.44
C ALA A 252 -129.79 40.25 -14.33
N LEU A 253 -129.68 38.92 -14.26
CA LEU A 253 -130.83 38.02 -14.08
C LEU A 253 -131.52 38.25 -12.72
N GLU A 254 -130.77 38.46 -11.64
CA GLU A 254 -131.34 38.80 -10.32
C GLU A 254 -132.12 40.12 -10.34
N ALA A 255 -131.63 41.12 -11.07
CA ALA A 255 -132.33 42.39 -11.27
C ALA A 255 -133.63 42.19 -12.05
N GLU A 256 -133.60 41.40 -13.15
CA GLU A 256 -134.80 41.04 -13.91
C GLU A 256 -135.83 40.29 -13.04
N ILE A 257 -135.40 39.27 -12.29
CA ILE A 257 -136.26 38.53 -11.35
C ILE A 257 -136.89 39.48 -10.32
N SER A 258 -136.11 40.45 -9.82
CA SER A 258 -136.61 41.45 -8.85
C SER A 258 -137.67 42.36 -9.47
N ILE A 259 -137.54 42.75 -10.73
CA ILE A 259 -138.55 43.53 -11.47
C ILE A 259 -139.82 42.70 -11.65
N TRP A 260 -139.71 41.46 -12.12
CA TRP A 260 -140.84 40.54 -12.29
C TRP A 260 -141.61 40.32 -10.98
N LYS A 261 -140.90 40.11 -9.87
CA LYS A 261 -141.52 39.97 -8.53
C LYS A 261 -142.32 41.22 -8.12
N LYS A 262 -141.82 42.43 -8.41
CA LYS A 262 -142.55 43.68 -8.12
C LYS A 262 -143.80 43.82 -8.98
N GLN A 263 -143.71 43.50 -10.27
CA GLN A 263 -144.87 43.55 -11.17
C GLN A 263 -145.96 42.56 -10.77
N SER A 264 -145.58 41.35 -10.34
CA SER A 264 -146.52 40.32 -9.87
C SER A 264 -147.16 40.63 -8.51
N GLN A 265 -146.71 41.64 -7.77
CA GLN A 265 -147.33 42.11 -6.52
C GLN A 265 -148.35 43.25 -6.75
N HIS A 266 -148.51 43.74 -7.98
CA HIS A 266 -149.45 44.81 -8.34
C HIS A 266 -150.50 44.37 -9.39
N SER A 267 -150.60 43.07 -9.63
CA SER A 267 -151.70 42.40 -10.33
C SER A 267 -152.45 41.51 -9.35
#